data_AF-H5UUB3-F1
#
_entry.id   AF-H5UUB3-F1
#
_cell.length_a   1.000
_cell.length_b   1.000
_cell.length_c   1.000
_cell.angle_alpha   90.00
_cell.angle_beta   90.00
_cell.angle_gamma   90.00
#
_symmetry.space_group_name_H-M   'P 1'
#
loop_
_entity.id
_entity.type
_entity.pdbx_description
1 polymer ?
#
loop_
_entity_poly.entity_id
_entity_poly.type
_entity_poly.pdbx_seq_one_letter_code
_entity_poly.pdbx_strand_id
1 'polypeptide(L)'
;MTPEQRTAQRRLVGLLHGPARLTPDGAQVRIWRDPRDCGDFMMSVEEVTEVLDVLDVEYHVVAPAPRPPHFGRNRSLHGVEVRVDSTQLTRWSPAPRRALAQLTPQPTA
;
A
#
# COMPACT_ATOMS: atom_id res chain seq x y z
N MET A 1 -20.46 0.85 -8.22
CA MET A 1 -19.05 1.18 -8.53
C MET A 1 -19.01 1.95 -9.84
N THR A 2 -18.50 3.17 -9.82
CA THR A 2 -18.38 4.03 -11.01
C THR A 2 -17.22 3.59 -11.92
N PRO A 3 -17.13 4.06 -13.18
CA PRO A 3 -15.97 3.80 -14.04
C PRO A 3 -14.65 4.28 -13.42
N GLU A 4 -14.69 5.42 -12.75
CA GLU A 4 -13.57 6.02 -12.03
C GLU A 4 -13.10 5.13 -10.87
N GLN A 5 -14.03 4.68 -10.03
CA GLN A 5 -13.74 3.72 -8.95
C GLN A 5 -13.19 2.40 -9.48
N ARG A 6 -13.64 1.91 -10.64
CA ARG A 6 -13.09 0.71 -11.26
C ARG A 6 -11.63 0.91 -11.68
N THR A 7 -11.30 2.06 -12.25
CA THR A 7 -9.93 2.41 -12.64
C THR A 7 -9.03 2.53 -11.40
N ALA A 8 -9.49 3.24 -10.37
CA ALA A 8 -8.79 3.37 -9.09
C ALA A 8 -8.56 2.00 -8.44
N GLN A 9 -9.57 1.12 -8.42
CA GLN A 9 -9.45 -0.25 -7.92
C GLN A 9 -8.35 -1.04 -8.66
N ARG A 10 -8.28 -0.96 -9.99
CA ARG A 10 -7.25 -1.66 -10.77
C ARG A 10 -5.84 -1.15 -10.44
N ARG A 11 -5.69 0.17 -10.29
CA ARG A 11 -4.43 0.80 -9.84
C ARG A 11 -4.06 0.33 -8.43
N LEU A 12 -5.01 0.33 -7.50
CA LEU A 12 -4.82 -0.17 -6.14
C LEU A 12 -4.35 -1.63 -6.12
N VAL A 13 -4.96 -2.51 -6.92
CA VAL A 13 -4.53 -3.92 -7.00
C VAL A 13 -3.07 -4.02 -7.49
N GLY A 14 -2.68 -3.21 -8.48
CA GLY A 14 -1.29 -3.12 -8.93
C GLY A 14 -0.34 -2.66 -7.82
N LEU A 15 -0.73 -1.64 -7.05
CA LEU A 15 0.03 -1.17 -5.88
C LEU A 15 0.24 -2.28 -4.85
N LEU A 16 -0.82 -3.04 -4.55
CA LEU A 16 -0.81 -4.11 -3.56
C LEU A 16 0.05 -5.32 -3.97
N HIS A 17 0.18 -5.58 -5.27
CA HIS A 17 1.04 -6.66 -5.78
C HIS A 17 2.50 -6.24 -6.00
N GLY A 18 2.77 -4.93 -6.04
CA GLY A 18 4.11 -4.40 -6.27
C GLY A 18 4.77 -3.90 -4.97
N PRO A 19 4.81 -2.58 -4.75
CA PRO A 19 5.60 -1.98 -3.68
C PRO A 19 4.89 -1.89 -2.32
N ALA A 20 3.61 -2.23 -2.20
CA ALA A 20 2.93 -2.21 -0.90
C ALA A 20 3.37 -3.37 -0.01
N ARG A 21 3.43 -3.16 1.30
CA ARG A 21 3.76 -4.20 2.29
C ARG A 21 2.77 -4.19 3.42
N LEU A 22 2.37 -5.37 3.86
CA LEU A 22 1.55 -5.52 5.06
C LEU A 22 2.47 -5.46 6.30
N THR A 23 2.03 -4.81 7.37
CA THR A 23 2.72 -4.86 8.67
C THR A 23 2.72 -6.28 9.23
N PRO A 24 3.68 -6.64 10.11
CA PRO A 24 3.76 -7.99 10.66
C PRO A 24 2.50 -8.45 11.41
N ASP A 25 1.80 -7.52 12.04
CA ASP A 25 0.52 -7.74 12.72
C ASP A 25 -0.69 -7.77 11.76
N GLY A 26 -0.46 -7.49 10.47
CA GLY A 26 -1.51 -7.44 9.47
C GLY A 26 -2.35 -6.16 9.45
N ALA A 27 -2.22 -5.28 10.45
CA ALA A 27 -3.15 -4.19 10.67
C ALA A 27 -3.10 -3.13 9.54
N GLN A 28 -1.91 -2.89 8.97
CA GLN A 28 -1.72 -1.80 8.03
C GLN A 28 -1.00 -2.25 6.76
N VAL A 29 -1.42 -1.66 5.64
CA VAL A 29 -0.65 -1.66 4.40
C VAL A 29 0.19 -0.38 4.36
N ARG A 30 1.50 -0.56 4.19
CA ARG A 30 2.51 0.49 4.10
C ARG A 30 3.03 0.58 2.67
N ILE A 31 2.93 1.76 2.08
CA ILE A 31 3.38 2.05 0.72
C ILE A 31 4.46 3.13 0.84
N TRP A 32 5.72 2.72 0.73
CA TRP A 32 6.84 3.66 0.78
C TRP A 32 7.13 4.24 -0.61
N ARG A 33 7.37 5.54 -0.67
CA ARG A 33 7.72 6.29 -1.89
C ARG A 33 8.82 7.29 -1.60
N ASP A 34 9.87 7.27 -2.42
CA ASP A 34 10.79 8.40 -2.48
C ASP A 34 10.29 9.36 -3.56
N PRO A 35 9.88 10.59 -3.21
CA PRO A 35 9.45 11.57 -4.20
C PRO A 35 10.52 11.91 -5.25
N ARG A 36 11.79 11.56 -5.01
CA ARG A 36 12.92 11.74 -5.95
C ARG A 36 13.18 10.53 -6.85
N ASP A 37 12.61 9.37 -6.54
CA ASP A 37 12.83 8.09 -7.25
C ASP A 37 11.51 7.53 -7.84
N CYS A 38 10.41 8.29 -7.75
CA CYS A 38 9.17 7.96 -8.48
C CYS A 38 9.35 8.34 -9.96
N GLY A 39 9.86 7.42 -10.77
CA GLY A 39 9.92 7.57 -12.23
C GLY A 39 8.60 7.18 -12.92
N ASP A 40 8.58 7.22 -14.26
CA ASP A 40 7.39 7.01 -15.13
C ASP A 40 6.58 5.71 -14.88
N PHE A 41 7.17 4.75 -14.16
CA PHE A 41 6.59 3.43 -13.93
C PHE A 41 6.09 3.20 -12.50
N MET A 42 6.33 4.15 -11.58
CA MET A 42 5.90 4.04 -10.18
C MET A 42 5.01 5.22 -9.80
N MET A 43 3.84 4.90 -9.24
CA MET A 43 2.94 5.95 -8.77
C MET A 43 3.60 6.82 -7.69
N SER A 44 3.48 8.14 -7.82
CA SER A 44 3.87 9.11 -6.81
C SER A 44 3.00 8.99 -5.54
N VAL A 45 3.33 9.76 -4.50
CA VAL A 45 2.47 9.84 -3.31
C VAL A 45 1.11 10.42 -3.68
N GLU A 46 1.08 11.49 -4.48
CA GLU A 46 -0.15 12.15 -4.92
C GLU A 46 -1.05 11.19 -5.71
N GLU A 47 -0.47 10.41 -6.63
CA GLU A 47 -1.24 9.44 -7.40
C GLU A 47 -1.79 8.31 -6.51
N VAL A 48 -1.04 7.90 -5.48
CA VAL A 48 -1.52 6.91 -4.51
C VAL A 48 -2.68 7.49 -3.70
N THR A 49 -2.56 8.71 -3.19
CA THR A 49 -3.63 9.34 -2.39
C THR A 49 -4.87 9.61 -3.22
N GLU A 50 -4.75 10.05 -4.47
CA GLU A 50 -5.89 10.23 -5.38
C GLU A 50 -6.67 8.92 -5.59
N VAL A 51 -5.97 7.79 -5.77
CA VAL A 51 -6.61 6.48 -5.88
C VAL A 51 -7.35 6.11 -4.59
N LEU A 52 -6.80 6.43 -3.43
CA LEU A 52 -7.44 6.16 -2.14
C LEU A 52 -8.64 7.07 -1.89
N ASP A 53 -8.55 8.34 -2.25
CA ASP A 53 -9.64 9.32 -2.16
C ASP A 53 -10.84 8.89 -3.04
N VAL A 54 -10.59 8.49 -4.30
CA VAL A 54 -11.64 7.98 -5.21
C VAL A 54 -12.35 6.75 -4.65
N LEU A 55 -11.61 5.91 -3.91
CA LEU A 55 -12.13 4.69 -3.30
C LEU A 55 -12.71 4.91 -1.90
N ASP A 56 -12.73 6.15 -1.40
CA ASP A 56 -13.19 6.50 -0.07
C ASP A 56 -12.49 5.64 1.01
N VAL A 57 -11.17 5.55 0.90
CA VAL A 57 -10.29 4.82 1.81
C VAL A 57 -9.48 5.82 2.61
N GLU A 58 -9.53 5.71 3.93
CA GLU A 58 -8.77 6.57 4.84
C GLU A 58 -7.29 6.18 4.84
N TYR A 59 -6.40 7.17 4.86
CA TYR A 59 -4.96 6.96 4.88
C TYR A 59 -4.23 8.01 5.71
N HIS A 60 -3.00 7.66 6.08
CA HIS A 60 -2.07 8.58 6.72
C HIS A 60 -0.79 8.67 5.91
N VAL A 61 -0.39 9.89 5.58
CA VAL A 61 0.88 10.17 4.93
C VAL A 61 1.89 10.55 6.02
N VAL A 62 2.98 9.78 6.13
CA VAL A 62 4.02 9.97 7.16
C VAL A 62 5.31 10.41 6.47
N ALA A 63 5.82 11.57 6.86
CA ALA A 63 7.08 12.13 6.38
C ALA A 63 7.87 12.78 7.54
N PRO A 64 9.22 12.73 7.52
CA PRO A 64 10.07 11.80 6.76
C PRO A 64 10.06 10.40 7.39
N ALA A 65 9.85 9.36 6.57
CA ALA A 65 9.89 7.96 7.01
C ALA A 65 11.14 7.24 6.50
N PRO A 66 11.92 6.56 7.36
CA PRO A 66 13.04 5.75 6.91
C PRO A 66 12.55 4.62 6.00
N ARG A 67 13.28 4.36 4.92
CA ARG A 67 13.00 3.22 4.02
C ARG A 67 13.01 1.93 4.86
N PRO A 68 11.95 1.11 4.82
CA PRO A 68 11.95 -0.15 5.55
C PRO A 68 13.05 -1.09 5.02
N PRO A 69 13.71 -1.87 5.90
CA PRO A 69 14.92 -2.65 5.56
C PRO A 69 14.70 -3.70 4.45
N HIS A 70 13.45 -4.07 4.17
CA HIS A 70 13.07 -5.04 3.15
C HIS A 70 12.85 -4.45 1.75
N PHE A 71 12.98 -3.13 1.57
CA PHE A 71 12.85 -2.50 0.24
C PHE A 71 14.14 -2.56 -0.60
N GLY A 72 15.22 -3.18 -0.15
CA GLY A 72 16.47 -3.33 -0.92
C GLY A 72 17.45 -2.15 -0.78
N ARG A 73 18.68 -2.30 -1.32
CA ARG A 73 19.86 -1.47 -1.01
C ARG A 73 19.95 -0.10 -1.71
N ASN A 74 18.85 0.45 -2.26
CA ASN A 74 18.95 1.74 -2.95
C ASN A 74 18.99 2.91 -1.93
N ARG A 75 19.89 3.87 -2.16
CA ARG A 75 20.52 4.77 -1.16
C ARG A 75 19.62 5.81 -0.48
N SER A 76 18.36 5.95 -0.87
CA SER A 76 17.50 6.97 -0.28
C SER A 76 16.89 6.49 1.04
N LEU A 77 17.41 7.03 2.14
CA LEU A 77 16.90 6.82 3.51
C LEU A 77 15.68 7.69 3.81
N HIS A 78 15.33 8.61 2.92
CA HIS A 78 14.28 9.59 3.16
C HIS A 78 13.20 9.42 2.10
N GLY A 79 12.00 9.08 2.56
CA GLY A 79 10.82 9.02 1.72
C GLY A 79 9.58 9.36 2.52
N VAL A 80 8.46 9.22 1.84
CA VAL A 80 7.13 9.34 2.39
C VAL A 80 6.52 7.95 2.46
N GLU A 81 5.77 7.70 3.51
CA GLU A 81 5.05 6.44 3.68
C GLU A 81 3.56 6.71 3.76
N VAL A 82 2.80 6.10 2.84
CA VAL A 82 1.35 6.08 2.92
C VAL A 82 0.95 4.83 3.69
N ARG A 83 0.23 5.00 4.79
CA ARG A 83 -0.30 3.94 5.64
C ARG A 83 -1.81 3.87 5.49
N VAL A 84 -2.31 2.67 5.34
CA VAL A 84 -3.74 2.41 5.15
C VAL A 84 -4.13 1.23 6.03
N ASP A 85 -5.30 1.30 6.67
CA ASP A 85 -5.86 0.14 7.37
C ASP A 85 -6.15 -0.99 6.36
N SER A 86 -5.61 -2.18 6.63
CA SER A 86 -5.72 -3.31 5.72
C SER A 86 -7.17 -3.77 5.52
N THR A 87 -8.03 -3.57 6.53
CA THR A 87 -9.45 -3.95 6.49
C THR A 87 -10.23 -3.07 5.52
N GLN A 88 -9.93 -1.78 5.43
CA GLN A 88 -10.57 -0.86 4.47
C GLN A 88 -10.26 -1.25 3.03
N LEU A 89 -9.08 -1.82 2.79
CA LEU A 89 -8.67 -2.29 1.47
C LEU A 89 -9.33 -3.62 1.07
N THR A 90 -9.79 -4.44 2.03
CA THR A 90 -10.40 -5.75 1.73
C THR A 90 -11.66 -5.66 0.88
N ARG A 91 -12.37 -4.53 0.95
CA ARG A 91 -13.54 -4.22 0.11
C ARG A 91 -13.16 -4.11 -1.37
N TRP A 92 -11.96 -3.60 -1.66
CA TRP A 92 -11.50 -3.25 -3.01
C TRP A 92 -10.54 -4.28 -3.60
N SER A 93 -9.82 -5.03 -2.76
CA SER A 93 -8.94 -6.12 -3.17
C SER A 93 -8.92 -7.23 -2.11
N PRO A 94 -9.01 -8.51 -2.49
CA PRO A 94 -8.84 -9.61 -1.56
C PRO A 94 -7.37 -9.89 -1.21
N ALA A 95 -6.40 -9.25 -1.87
CA ALA A 95 -4.98 -9.49 -1.65
C ALA A 95 -4.52 -9.24 -0.20
N PRO A 96 -4.93 -8.15 0.49
CA PRO A 96 -4.63 -7.94 1.90
C PRO A 96 -5.21 -9.06 2.78
N ARG A 97 -6.41 -9.57 2.46
CA ARG A 97 -7.04 -10.70 3.17
C ARG A 97 -6.24 -11.99 3.03
N ARG A 98 -5.67 -12.27 1.85
CA ARG A 98 -4.79 -13.43 1.63
C ARG A 98 -3.48 -13.31 2.38
N ALA A 99 -2.87 -12.12 2.39
CA ALA A 99 -1.65 -11.86 3.14
C ALA A 99 -1.88 -11.96 4.67
N LEU A 100 -2.99 -11.41 5.16
CA LEU A 100 -3.45 -11.54 6.54
C LEU A 100 -3.59 -13.01 6.98
N ALA A 101 -4.24 -13.83 6.16
CA ALA A 101 -4.45 -15.25 6.43
C ALA A 101 -3.16 -16.08 6.45
N GLN A 102 -2.07 -15.60 5.83
CA GLN A 102 -0.75 -16.25 5.87
C GLN A 102 0.06 -15.84 7.11
N LEU A 103 -0.23 -14.68 7.70
CA LEU A 103 0.42 -14.19 8.91
C LEU A 103 -0.22 -14.75 10.19
N THR A 104 -1.47 -15.18 10.12
CA THR A 104 -2.11 -15.90 11.23
C THR A 104 -1.70 -17.37 11.15
N PRO A 105 -1.05 -17.95 12.17
CA PRO A 105 -0.79 -19.38 12.17
C PRO A 105 -2.15 -20.11 12.11
N GLN A 106 -2.33 -20.96 11.11
CA GLN A 106 -3.46 -21.91 11.09
C GLN A 106 -3.40 -22.69 12.40
N PRO A 107 -4.49 -22.74 13.20
CA PRO A 107 -4.53 -23.66 14.33
C PRO A 107 -4.44 -25.07 13.76
N THR A 108 -3.30 -25.73 13.96
CA THR A 108 -3.17 -27.17 13.76
C THR A 108 -4.19 -27.85 14.66
N ALA A 109 -5.18 -28.48 14.04
CA ALA A 109 -6.12 -29.39 14.67
C ALA A 109 -5.43 -30.70 15.05
#